data_AF-A0A2V9BDE4-F1
#
_entry.id   AF-A0A2V9BDE4-F1
#
_cell.length_a   1.000
_cell.length_b   1.000
_cell.length_c   1.000
_cell.angle_alpha   90.00
_cell.angle_beta   90.00
_cell.angle_gamma   90.00
#
_symmetry.space_group_name_H-M   'P 1'
#
loop_
_entity.id
_entity.type
_entity.pdbx_description
1 polymer ?
#
loop_
_entity_poly.entity_id
_entity_poly.type
_entity_poly.pdbx_seq_one_letter_code
_entity_poly.pdbx_strand_id
1 'polypeptide(L)'
;MVEVCFLPGGPAMRQRIRSSIFVLLVAALGCEAKTPPEPRVVDLTATDGVHLKATYFAADKPGPGVILLHQCNQQRKNWDDLAGRLATAGINVLTLDYRGYGDSEGPRALELSNEDRTRMITEQWPDDIDTAFQYLSSQAGVTKDVMGAAGASCGVNQSIQLARRHAEVKSLVLLSGNTDGNGRKFLQVSAGLPIFFSAADDDEGQWLYAVAPNPGNQFAHYATGGHGTVMFQEHKELAGTIVDWFVTTLIKTPAKAPTARKALAVDSERASILRLLDEPGGANEVAQKLADARKRDPKSTLFSEGIVNVIGYEHIQSGDTKGAVEILKLNLTAYPDSANVYDSLSDAYLAAGQKDLAREYAQKTLEKLATDSTADADRKKLIRDSAAQKLKQLGEKQ
;
A
#
# COMPACT_ATOMS: atom_id res chain seq x y z
N MET A 1 -97.39 9.31 12.18
CA MET A 1 -96.17 9.74 11.47
C MET A 1 -95.24 8.53 11.39
N VAL A 2 -95.04 8.01 10.18
CA VAL A 2 -93.79 7.45 9.59
C VAL A 2 -93.05 6.37 10.42
N GLU A 3 -93.24 5.06 10.10
CA GLU A 3 -92.32 4.14 9.35
C GLU A 3 -91.08 3.68 10.17
N VAL A 4 -90.47 2.49 10.11
CA VAL A 4 -90.58 1.17 9.41
C VAL A 4 -89.58 0.27 10.19
N CYS A 5 -89.99 -0.85 10.79
CA CYS A 5 -89.82 -2.25 10.33
C CYS A 5 -88.40 -2.87 10.48
N PHE A 6 -88.26 -3.94 11.28
CA PHE A 6 -87.86 -5.33 10.89
C PHE A 6 -87.31 -6.16 12.09
N LEU A 7 -87.94 -7.33 12.32
CA LEU A 7 -87.46 -8.50 13.09
C LEU A 7 -86.64 -9.43 12.13
N PRO A 8 -86.15 -10.67 12.43
CA PRO A 8 -86.13 -11.52 13.65
C PRO A 8 -84.79 -12.30 13.87
N GLY A 9 -84.74 -13.26 14.82
CA GLY A 9 -83.69 -14.28 14.87
C GLY A 9 -84.04 -15.51 15.73
N GLY A 10 -84.31 -16.65 15.10
CA GLY A 10 -84.57 -17.97 15.72
C GLY A 10 -83.34 -18.89 15.79
N PRO A 11 -83.45 -20.11 16.37
CA PRO A 11 -82.32 -20.81 17.00
C PRO A 11 -81.57 -21.84 16.12
N ALA A 12 -80.41 -22.22 16.64
CA ALA A 12 -79.27 -22.88 16.00
C ALA A 12 -79.43 -24.36 15.60
N MET A 13 -78.83 -24.70 14.45
CA MET A 13 -78.61 -26.07 13.95
C MET A 13 -77.14 -26.47 14.14
N ARG A 14 -76.89 -27.61 14.81
CA ARG A 14 -75.53 -28.15 15.04
C ARG A 14 -75.06 -28.93 13.81
N GLN A 15 -73.98 -28.47 13.17
CA GLN A 15 -73.27 -29.21 12.12
C GLN A 15 -71.98 -29.81 12.68
N ARG A 16 -71.79 -31.13 12.52
CA ARG A 16 -70.55 -31.83 12.88
C ARG A 16 -69.50 -31.61 11.77
N ILE A 17 -68.44 -30.87 12.06
CA ILE A 17 -67.29 -30.70 11.17
C ILE A 17 -66.30 -31.84 11.44
N ARG A 18 -66.00 -32.64 10.41
CA ARG A 18 -64.88 -33.60 10.40
C ARG A 18 -63.60 -32.82 10.06
N SER A 19 -62.70 -32.68 11.03
CA SER A 19 -61.39 -32.05 10.81
C SER A 19 -60.43 -33.05 10.14
N SER A 20 -60.19 -32.87 8.85
CA SER A 20 -59.07 -33.51 8.15
C SER A 20 -57.82 -32.66 8.36
N ILE A 21 -56.83 -33.21 9.06
CA ILE A 21 -55.52 -32.57 9.26
C ILE A 21 -54.71 -32.75 7.97
N PHE A 22 -54.53 -31.66 7.23
CA PHE A 22 -53.57 -31.58 6.12
C PHE A 22 -52.20 -31.18 6.70
N VAL A 23 -51.26 -32.12 6.77
CA VAL A 23 -49.87 -31.82 7.10
C VAL A 23 -49.20 -31.24 5.85
N LEU A 24 -49.00 -29.93 5.81
CA LEU A 24 -48.11 -29.31 4.84
C LEU A 24 -46.66 -29.64 5.24
N LEU A 25 -46.01 -30.54 4.49
CA LEU A 25 -44.55 -30.65 4.52
C LEU A 25 -43.97 -29.42 3.81
N VAL A 26 -43.54 -28.42 4.57
CA VAL A 26 -42.67 -27.37 4.06
C VAL A 26 -41.26 -27.96 3.99
N ALA A 27 -40.81 -28.33 2.80
CA ALA A 27 -39.41 -28.65 2.57
C ALA A 27 -38.60 -27.36 2.74
N ALA A 28 -38.00 -27.17 3.92
CA ALA A 28 -37.00 -26.16 4.14
C ALA A 28 -35.77 -26.53 3.30
N LEU A 29 -35.68 -25.99 2.08
CA LEU A 29 -34.41 -25.88 1.36
C LEU A 29 -33.54 -24.92 2.16
N GLY A 30 -32.82 -25.47 3.14
CA GLY A 30 -31.77 -24.75 3.83
C GLY A 30 -30.70 -24.37 2.81
N CYS A 31 -30.58 -23.08 2.50
CA CYS A 31 -29.30 -22.54 2.07
C CYS A 31 -28.37 -22.65 3.27
N GLU A 32 -27.75 -23.81 3.47
CA GLU A 32 -26.56 -23.89 4.29
C GLU A 32 -25.49 -23.07 3.57
N ALA A 33 -25.25 -21.86 4.07
CA ALA A 33 -24.07 -21.10 3.71
C ALA A 33 -22.86 -21.94 4.14
N LYS A 34 -22.29 -22.69 3.20
CA LYS A 34 -21.06 -23.44 3.45
C LYS A 34 -20.00 -22.44 3.89
N THR A 35 -19.42 -22.68 5.05
CA THR A 35 -18.29 -21.90 5.54
C THR A 35 -17.10 -22.19 4.62
N PRO A 36 -16.31 -21.16 4.23
CA PRO A 36 -15.10 -21.37 3.45
C PRO A 36 -14.18 -22.42 4.08
N PRO A 37 -13.41 -23.17 3.28
CA PRO A 37 -12.42 -24.09 3.81
C PRO A 37 -11.47 -23.38 4.78
N GLU A 38 -11.04 -24.09 5.83
CA GLU A 38 -10.09 -23.53 6.79
C GLU A 38 -8.80 -23.07 6.09
N PRO A 39 -8.21 -21.94 6.51
CA PRO A 39 -6.95 -21.47 5.96
C PRO A 39 -5.85 -22.52 6.14
N ARG A 40 -5.08 -22.78 5.09
CA ARG A 40 -3.95 -23.73 5.14
C ARG A 40 -2.62 -23.00 5.18
N VAL A 41 -1.78 -23.35 6.14
CA VAL A 41 -0.38 -22.92 6.15
C VAL A 41 0.37 -23.69 5.07
N VAL A 42 1.22 -22.99 4.31
CA VAL A 42 1.94 -23.55 3.17
C VAL A 42 3.42 -23.22 3.27
N ASP A 43 4.24 -24.23 2.97
CA ASP A 43 5.69 -24.12 2.85
C ASP A 43 6.04 -23.96 1.37
N LEU A 44 6.76 -22.89 1.05
CA LEU A 44 7.27 -22.62 -0.29
C LEU A 44 8.79 -22.72 -0.25
N THR A 45 9.39 -23.14 -1.37
CA THR A 45 10.84 -23.14 -1.52
C THR A 45 11.18 -22.11 -2.57
N ALA A 46 11.87 -21.05 -2.16
CA ALA A 46 12.39 -20.02 -3.06
C ALA A 46 13.39 -20.62 -4.05
N THR A 47 13.68 -19.89 -5.12
CA THR A 47 14.61 -20.33 -6.18
C THR A 47 16.03 -20.59 -5.68
N ASP A 48 16.44 -19.92 -4.60
CA ASP A 48 17.73 -20.10 -3.90
C ASP A 48 17.67 -21.13 -2.76
N GLY A 49 16.54 -21.82 -2.60
CA GLY A 49 16.35 -22.89 -1.62
C GLY A 49 15.85 -22.44 -0.24
N VAL A 50 15.70 -21.13 0.01
CA VAL A 50 15.15 -20.63 1.28
C VAL A 50 13.69 -21.07 1.45
N HIS A 51 13.33 -21.55 2.64
CA HIS A 51 11.93 -21.88 2.94
C HIS A 51 11.14 -20.65 3.36
N LEU A 52 10.04 -20.39 2.66
CA LEU A 52 9.13 -19.29 2.92
C LEU A 52 7.81 -19.83 3.48
N LYS A 53 7.19 -19.07 4.38
CA LYS A 53 5.89 -19.38 4.95
C LYS A 53 4.81 -18.51 4.36
N ALA A 54 3.72 -19.15 3.93
CA ALA A 54 2.51 -18.45 3.51
C ALA A 54 1.26 -19.09 4.14
N THR A 55 0.14 -18.38 4.07
CA THR A 55 -1.18 -18.92 4.42
C THR A 55 -2.11 -18.75 3.23
N TYR A 56 -2.71 -19.84 2.77
CA TYR A 56 -3.67 -19.86 1.67
C TYR A 56 -5.10 -19.99 2.17
N PHE A 57 -5.96 -19.10 1.70
CA PHE A 57 -7.39 -19.06 1.99
C PHE A 57 -8.15 -19.42 0.70
N ALA A 58 -8.80 -20.58 0.70
CA ALA A 58 -9.53 -21.07 -0.46
C ALA A 58 -10.90 -20.38 -0.56
N ALA A 59 -11.31 -20.01 -1.76
CA ALA A 59 -12.71 -19.71 -2.04
C ALA A 59 -13.53 -21.00 -2.17
N ASP A 60 -14.84 -20.93 -1.91
CA ASP A 60 -15.75 -22.08 -2.06
C ASP A 60 -15.94 -22.54 -3.51
N LYS A 61 -15.66 -21.65 -4.47
CA LYS A 61 -15.82 -21.88 -5.91
C LYS A 61 -14.59 -21.36 -6.65
N PRO A 62 -14.32 -21.88 -7.86
CA PRO A 62 -13.30 -21.31 -8.71
C PRO A 62 -13.49 -19.81 -8.92
N GLY A 63 -12.41 -19.04 -8.81
CA GLY A 63 -12.46 -17.58 -8.79
C GLY A 63 -11.06 -16.95 -8.90
N PRO A 64 -10.96 -15.62 -8.94
CA PRO A 64 -9.70 -14.92 -9.04
C PRO A 64 -8.79 -15.20 -7.82
N GLY A 65 -7.49 -14.94 -7.99
CA GLY A 65 -6.50 -15.03 -6.92
C GLY A 65 -6.04 -13.64 -6.46
N VAL A 66 -5.80 -13.44 -5.16
CA VAL A 66 -5.18 -12.23 -4.61
C VAL A 66 -3.99 -12.59 -3.74
N ILE A 67 -2.86 -11.92 -3.93
CA ILE A 67 -1.72 -11.99 -3.01
C ILE A 67 -1.68 -10.74 -2.11
N LEU A 68 -1.52 -10.94 -0.80
CA LEU A 68 -1.45 -9.88 0.20
C LEU A 68 -0.05 -9.81 0.81
N LEU A 69 0.55 -8.63 0.77
CA LEU A 69 1.96 -8.37 1.04
C LEU A 69 2.11 -7.40 2.22
N HIS A 70 2.75 -7.84 3.31
CA HIS A 70 2.80 -7.10 4.58
C HIS A 70 3.81 -5.93 4.57
N GLN A 71 3.73 -5.08 5.60
CA GLN A 71 4.67 -3.97 5.84
C GLN A 71 6.00 -4.46 6.47
N CYS A 72 7.07 -3.67 6.38
CA CYS A 72 8.44 -4.02 6.80
C CYS A 72 8.66 -4.32 8.30
N ASN A 73 7.62 -4.31 9.12
CA ASN A 73 7.72 -4.61 10.56
C ASN A 73 6.59 -5.52 11.05
N GLN A 74 5.93 -6.22 10.12
CA GLN A 74 4.79 -7.09 10.41
C GLN A 74 4.98 -8.46 9.73
N GLN A 75 3.94 -9.27 9.74
CA GLN A 75 3.91 -10.62 9.20
C GLN A 75 2.59 -10.89 8.46
N ARG A 76 2.50 -12.02 7.76
CA ARG A 76 1.36 -12.46 6.94
C ARG A 76 0.03 -12.49 7.69
N LYS A 77 0.06 -12.86 8.98
CA LYS A 77 -1.14 -13.02 9.83
C LYS A 77 -1.92 -11.72 10.06
N ASN A 78 -1.29 -10.56 9.84
CA ASN A 78 -1.96 -9.27 9.91
C ASN A 78 -3.05 -9.12 8.85
N TRP A 79 -3.04 -9.96 7.81
CA TRP A 79 -4.03 -9.99 6.75
C TRP A 79 -5.17 -10.99 6.98
N ASP A 80 -5.16 -11.80 8.04
CA ASP A 80 -6.05 -12.95 8.20
C ASP A 80 -7.54 -12.58 8.11
N ASP A 81 -7.98 -11.49 8.76
CA ASP A 81 -9.38 -11.03 8.68
C ASP A 81 -9.77 -10.64 7.24
N LEU A 82 -8.93 -9.83 6.56
CA LEU A 82 -9.20 -9.44 5.18
C LEU A 82 -9.19 -10.64 4.24
N ALA A 83 -8.21 -11.55 4.39
CA ALA A 83 -8.07 -12.74 3.59
C ALA A 83 -9.29 -13.67 3.73
N GLY A 84 -9.79 -13.86 4.95
CA GLY A 84 -11.02 -14.63 5.21
C GLY A 84 -12.25 -14.01 4.56
N ARG A 85 -12.39 -12.67 4.61
CA ARG A 85 -13.50 -11.96 3.95
C ARG A 85 -13.44 -12.08 2.42
N LEU A 86 -12.25 -11.96 1.84
CA LEU A 86 -12.04 -12.14 0.40
C LEU A 86 -12.35 -13.58 -0.05
N ALA A 87 -11.92 -14.58 0.72
CA ALA A 87 -12.25 -15.99 0.49
C ALA A 87 -13.75 -16.25 0.53
N THR A 88 -14.44 -15.69 1.53
CA THR A 88 -15.91 -15.73 1.64
C THR A 88 -16.59 -15.05 0.43
N ALA A 89 -15.96 -14.02 -0.13
CA ALA A 89 -16.44 -13.30 -1.31
C ALA A 89 -16.11 -14.00 -2.65
N GLY A 90 -15.50 -15.20 -2.62
CA GLY A 90 -15.19 -15.98 -3.82
C GLY A 90 -13.81 -15.72 -4.41
N ILE A 91 -12.88 -15.16 -3.63
CA ILE A 91 -11.51 -14.83 -4.07
C ILE A 91 -10.52 -15.69 -3.30
N ASN A 92 -9.68 -16.44 -4.01
CA ASN A 92 -8.62 -17.22 -3.39
C ASN A 92 -7.49 -16.30 -2.94
N VAL A 93 -6.99 -16.44 -1.72
CA VAL A 93 -5.98 -15.51 -1.18
C VAL A 93 -4.73 -16.23 -0.75
N LEU A 94 -3.56 -15.64 -1.03
CA LEU A 94 -2.30 -16.02 -0.41
C LEU A 94 -1.72 -14.84 0.36
N THR A 95 -1.37 -15.06 1.62
CA THR A 95 -0.59 -14.13 2.44
C THR A 95 0.82 -14.71 2.59
N LEU A 96 1.86 -13.89 2.46
CA LEU A 96 3.26 -14.34 2.48
C LEU A 96 4.02 -13.66 3.61
N ASP A 97 4.80 -14.41 4.39
CA ASP A 97 5.90 -13.83 5.17
C ASP A 97 7.11 -13.69 4.25
N TYR A 98 7.64 -12.47 4.11
CA TYR A 98 8.89 -12.29 3.39
C TYR A 98 10.03 -13.07 4.05
N ARG A 99 11.09 -13.41 3.30
CA ARG A 99 12.32 -13.94 3.91
C ARG A 99 12.80 -13.03 5.05
N GLY A 100 13.16 -13.64 6.17
CA GLY A 100 13.57 -12.94 7.38
C GLY A 100 12.42 -12.43 8.27
N TYR A 101 11.15 -12.65 7.91
CA TYR A 101 9.97 -12.23 8.67
C TYR A 101 9.12 -13.42 9.12
N GLY A 102 8.40 -13.22 10.21
CA GLY A 102 7.47 -14.22 10.76
C GLY A 102 8.10 -15.61 10.82
N ASP A 103 7.43 -16.55 10.16
CA ASP A 103 7.79 -17.97 10.13
C ASP A 103 8.64 -18.34 8.89
N SER A 104 8.98 -17.39 8.01
CA SER A 104 9.91 -17.60 6.89
C SER A 104 11.37 -17.61 7.35
N GLU A 105 12.20 -18.40 6.68
CA GLU A 105 13.64 -18.47 6.92
C GLU A 105 14.38 -17.24 6.36
N GLY A 106 15.70 -17.19 6.58
CA GLY A 106 16.60 -16.14 6.14
C GLY A 106 17.06 -15.21 7.27
N PRO A 107 18.04 -14.33 7.00
CA PRO A 107 18.52 -13.36 7.97
C PRO A 107 17.38 -12.45 8.46
N ARG A 108 17.32 -12.19 9.76
CA ARG A 108 16.27 -11.35 10.34
C ARG A 108 16.44 -9.92 9.86
N ALA A 109 15.49 -9.46 9.04
CA ALA A 109 15.64 -8.23 8.29
C ALA A 109 15.79 -6.99 9.15
N LEU A 110 15.15 -6.96 10.32
CA LEU A 110 15.25 -5.85 11.28
C LEU A 110 16.62 -5.79 11.98
N GLU A 111 17.41 -6.86 11.92
CA GLU A 111 18.75 -6.96 12.49
C GLU A 111 19.85 -6.71 11.44
N LEU A 112 19.49 -6.67 10.16
CA LEU A 112 20.42 -6.39 9.07
C LEU A 112 20.86 -4.93 9.04
N SER A 113 22.07 -4.70 8.50
CA SER A 113 22.48 -3.37 8.09
C SER A 113 21.51 -2.80 7.05
N ASN A 114 21.44 -1.48 6.93
CA ASN A 114 20.56 -0.85 5.93
C ASN A 114 20.89 -1.30 4.51
N GLU A 115 22.17 -1.52 4.21
CA GLU A 115 22.63 -2.02 2.90
C GLU A 115 22.16 -3.45 2.66
N ASP A 116 22.43 -4.37 3.60
CA ASP A 116 22.04 -5.77 3.46
C ASP A 116 20.51 -5.93 3.38
N ARG A 117 19.77 -5.16 4.19
CA ARG A 117 18.31 -5.13 4.14
C ARG A 117 17.81 -4.60 2.80
N THR A 118 18.45 -3.57 2.24
CA THR A 118 18.09 -3.03 0.92
C THR A 118 18.29 -4.09 -0.15
N ARG A 119 19.47 -4.72 -0.22
CA ARG A 119 19.74 -5.80 -1.18
C ARG A 119 18.73 -6.94 -1.05
N MET A 120 18.41 -7.37 0.16
CA MET A 120 17.38 -8.39 0.38
C MET A 120 16.01 -7.98 -0.21
N ILE A 121 15.57 -6.75 0.03
CA ILE A 121 14.28 -6.23 -0.46
C ILE A 121 14.26 -6.05 -1.99
N THR A 122 15.37 -5.63 -2.59
CA THR A 122 15.43 -5.27 -4.01
C THR A 122 15.85 -6.42 -4.92
N GLU A 123 16.64 -7.38 -4.41
CA GLU A 123 17.24 -8.45 -5.20
C GLU A 123 16.64 -9.83 -4.89
N GLN A 124 16.13 -10.07 -3.67
CA GLN A 124 15.68 -11.41 -3.27
C GLN A 124 14.15 -11.51 -3.12
N TRP A 125 13.52 -10.53 -2.47
CA TRP A 125 12.06 -10.52 -2.30
C TRP A 125 11.27 -10.62 -3.61
N PRO A 126 11.67 -9.98 -4.74
CA PRO A 126 10.92 -10.12 -5.98
C PRO A 126 10.76 -11.57 -6.43
N ASP A 127 11.82 -12.38 -6.33
CA ASP A 127 11.81 -13.80 -6.72
C ASP A 127 11.00 -14.67 -5.73
N ASP A 128 11.10 -14.37 -4.44
CA ASP A 128 10.26 -14.99 -3.39
C ASP A 128 8.76 -14.77 -3.65
N ILE A 129 8.41 -13.53 -3.98
CA ILE A 129 7.04 -13.12 -4.24
C ILE A 129 6.54 -13.76 -5.54
N ASP A 130 7.39 -13.87 -6.56
CA ASP A 130 7.05 -14.57 -7.80
C ASP A 130 6.83 -16.07 -7.54
N THR A 131 7.62 -16.69 -6.65
CA THR A 131 7.41 -18.08 -6.20
C THR A 131 6.04 -18.23 -5.51
N ALA A 132 5.69 -17.32 -4.61
CA ALA A 132 4.39 -17.31 -3.94
C ALA A 132 3.23 -17.06 -4.92
N PHE A 133 3.40 -16.15 -5.87
CA PHE A 133 2.42 -15.86 -6.90
C PHE A 133 2.18 -17.07 -7.82
N GLN A 134 3.24 -17.77 -8.21
CA GLN A 134 3.15 -19.01 -8.99
C GLN A 134 2.42 -20.12 -8.22
N TYR A 135 2.72 -20.30 -6.93
CA TYR A 135 1.97 -21.23 -6.08
C TYR A 135 0.47 -20.89 -6.03
N LEU A 136 0.13 -19.61 -5.85
CA LEU A 136 -1.26 -19.18 -5.85
C LEU A 136 -1.93 -19.48 -7.20
N SER A 137 -1.29 -19.10 -8.31
CA SER A 137 -1.78 -19.35 -9.66
C SER A 137 -1.92 -20.85 -10.00
N SER A 138 -1.11 -21.72 -9.39
CA SER A 138 -1.18 -23.17 -9.64
C SER A 138 -2.35 -23.86 -8.94
N GLN A 139 -3.06 -23.21 -8.03
CA GLN A 139 -4.17 -23.82 -7.30
C GLN A 139 -5.36 -24.09 -8.22
N ALA A 140 -5.98 -25.27 -8.11
CA ALA A 140 -7.07 -25.69 -9.00
C ALA A 140 -8.29 -24.76 -9.00
N GLY A 141 -8.53 -24.03 -7.90
CA GLY A 141 -9.61 -23.07 -7.77
C GLY A 141 -9.31 -21.66 -8.28
N VAL A 142 -8.11 -21.40 -8.81
CA VAL A 142 -7.65 -20.05 -9.19
C VAL A 142 -7.77 -19.81 -10.68
N THR A 143 -8.48 -18.74 -11.06
CA THR A 143 -8.53 -18.22 -12.42
C THR A 143 -7.26 -17.43 -12.72
N LYS A 144 -6.29 -18.10 -13.35
CA LYS A 144 -4.91 -17.62 -13.53
C LYS A 144 -4.78 -16.27 -14.23
N ASP A 145 -5.68 -15.95 -15.16
CA ASP A 145 -5.62 -14.70 -15.94
C ASP A 145 -6.24 -13.48 -15.23
N VAL A 146 -6.84 -13.68 -14.05
CA VAL A 146 -7.53 -12.63 -13.29
C VAL A 146 -7.06 -12.66 -11.84
N MET A 147 -5.97 -11.93 -11.58
CA MET A 147 -5.31 -11.86 -10.29
C MET A 147 -5.33 -10.44 -9.73
N GLY A 148 -5.20 -10.30 -8.42
CA GLY A 148 -4.98 -9.02 -7.75
C GLY A 148 -3.80 -9.07 -6.80
N ALA A 149 -3.31 -7.90 -6.42
CA ALA A 149 -2.29 -7.78 -5.38
C ALA A 149 -2.63 -6.63 -4.43
N ALA A 150 -2.35 -6.81 -3.15
CA ALA A 150 -2.45 -5.75 -2.17
C ALA A 150 -1.20 -5.67 -1.32
N GLY A 151 -0.84 -4.46 -0.91
CA GLY A 151 0.36 -4.21 -0.15
C GLY A 151 0.19 -3.07 0.83
N ALA A 152 0.86 -3.17 1.98
CA ALA A 152 0.95 -2.09 2.97
C ALA A 152 2.41 -1.65 3.13
N SER A 153 2.70 -0.34 3.18
CA SER A 153 4.05 0.19 3.34
C SER A 153 5.02 -0.40 2.29
N CYS A 154 6.05 -1.12 2.71
CA CYS A 154 6.96 -1.85 1.81
C CYS A 154 6.25 -2.82 0.85
N GLY A 155 5.12 -3.40 1.27
CA GLY A 155 4.28 -4.22 0.41
C GLY A 155 3.70 -3.46 -0.77
N VAL A 156 3.50 -2.14 -0.68
CA VAL A 156 3.02 -1.31 -1.80
C VAL A 156 3.96 -1.39 -2.98
N ASN A 157 5.25 -1.15 -2.77
CA ASN A 157 6.25 -1.27 -3.83
C ASN A 157 6.20 -2.69 -4.40
N GLN A 158 6.24 -3.71 -3.54
CA GLN A 158 6.24 -5.11 -3.98
C GLN A 158 5.00 -5.50 -4.81
N SER A 159 3.81 -5.01 -4.46
CA SER A 159 2.58 -5.23 -5.25
C SER A 159 2.66 -4.57 -6.62
N ILE A 160 3.21 -3.36 -6.70
CA ILE A 160 3.40 -2.65 -7.98
C ILE A 160 4.45 -3.37 -8.84
N GLN A 161 5.57 -3.77 -8.24
CA GLN A 161 6.61 -4.52 -8.95
C GLN A 161 6.09 -5.88 -9.45
N LEU A 162 5.26 -6.57 -8.67
CA LEU A 162 4.58 -7.78 -9.12
C LEU A 162 3.69 -7.49 -10.33
N ALA A 163 2.85 -6.44 -10.30
CA ALA A 163 2.01 -6.06 -11.43
C ALA A 163 2.81 -5.66 -12.69
N ARG A 164 4.03 -5.16 -12.52
CA ARG A 164 4.96 -4.91 -13.64
C ARG A 164 5.48 -6.19 -14.29
N ARG A 165 5.69 -7.24 -13.50
CA ARG A 165 6.23 -8.53 -13.97
C ARG A 165 5.15 -9.50 -14.46
N HIS A 166 3.93 -9.40 -13.92
CA HIS A 166 2.84 -10.34 -14.17
C HIS A 166 1.61 -9.59 -14.70
N ALA A 167 1.37 -9.70 -16.00
CA ALA A 167 0.24 -9.06 -16.67
C ALA A 167 -1.12 -9.60 -16.19
N GLU A 168 -1.13 -10.76 -15.55
CA GLU A 168 -2.27 -11.40 -14.88
C GLU A 168 -2.81 -10.58 -13.71
N VAL A 169 -2.00 -9.68 -13.13
CA VAL A 169 -2.44 -8.76 -12.08
C VAL A 169 -3.31 -7.66 -12.70
N LYS A 170 -4.62 -7.73 -12.43
CA LYS A 170 -5.65 -6.87 -13.01
C LYS A 170 -6.19 -5.82 -12.05
N SER A 171 -5.81 -5.83 -10.78
CA SER A 171 -6.28 -4.86 -9.77
C SER A 171 -5.30 -4.75 -8.61
N LEU A 172 -5.11 -3.52 -8.10
CA LEU A 172 -4.23 -3.23 -6.98
C LEU A 172 -4.97 -2.58 -5.80
N VAL A 173 -4.47 -2.86 -4.59
CA VAL A 173 -4.81 -2.15 -3.35
C VAL A 173 -3.53 -1.74 -2.65
N LEU A 174 -3.33 -0.45 -2.43
CA LEU A 174 -2.08 0.13 -1.92
C LEU A 174 -2.35 0.95 -0.65
N LEU A 175 -1.85 0.46 0.48
CA LEU A 175 -2.06 1.10 1.79
C LEU A 175 -0.77 1.78 2.27
N SER A 176 -0.79 3.11 2.40
CA SER A 176 0.22 3.87 3.14
C SER A 176 1.66 3.49 2.77
N GLY A 177 2.04 3.69 1.51
CA GLY A 177 3.36 3.31 1.04
C GLY A 177 3.74 3.99 -0.27
N ASN A 178 5.02 3.83 -0.64
CA ASN A 178 5.59 4.40 -1.85
C ASN A 178 6.09 3.30 -2.80
N THR A 179 6.56 3.69 -3.99
CA THR A 179 7.23 2.80 -4.95
C THR A 179 8.40 3.54 -5.58
N ASP A 180 9.35 2.81 -6.15
CA ASP A 180 10.51 3.38 -6.85
C ASP A 180 10.13 4.10 -8.16
N GLY A 181 11.09 4.79 -8.79
CA GLY A 181 10.87 5.50 -10.05
C GLY A 181 10.29 4.62 -11.17
N ASN A 182 10.68 3.34 -11.23
CA ASN A 182 10.14 2.41 -12.22
C ASN A 182 8.67 2.06 -11.95
N GLY A 183 8.31 1.88 -10.68
CA GLY A 183 6.94 1.69 -10.24
C GLY A 183 6.09 2.92 -10.53
N ARG A 184 6.58 4.13 -10.23
CA ARG A 184 5.88 5.38 -10.55
C ARG A 184 5.64 5.51 -12.05
N LYS A 185 6.65 5.24 -12.88
CA LYS A 185 6.52 5.24 -14.34
C LYS A 185 5.50 4.21 -14.83
N PHE A 186 5.49 3.01 -14.26
CA PHE A 186 4.48 2.00 -14.57
C PHE A 186 3.07 2.48 -14.24
N LEU A 187 2.85 3.07 -13.07
CA LEU A 187 1.55 3.62 -12.68
C LEU A 187 1.07 4.71 -13.64
N GLN A 188 1.98 5.60 -14.06
CA GLN A 188 1.68 6.69 -15.00
C GLN A 188 1.20 6.21 -16.38
N VAL A 189 1.72 5.08 -16.88
CA VAL A 189 1.35 4.55 -18.20
C VAL A 189 0.22 3.52 -18.12
N SER A 190 -0.17 3.08 -16.93
CA SER A 190 -1.17 2.01 -16.72
C SER A 190 -2.60 2.55 -16.55
N ALA A 191 -3.07 3.32 -17.52
CA ALA A 191 -4.40 3.94 -17.46
C ALA A 191 -5.58 2.95 -17.38
N GLY A 192 -5.36 1.69 -17.76
CA GLY A 192 -6.35 0.63 -17.65
C GLY A 192 -6.33 -0.11 -16.31
N LEU A 193 -5.28 0.02 -15.50
CA LEU A 193 -5.14 -0.73 -14.24
C LEU A 193 -5.98 -0.05 -13.15
N PRO A 194 -7.00 -0.70 -12.58
CA PRO A 194 -7.74 -0.21 -11.43
C PRO A 194 -6.87 -0.26 -10.18
N ILE A 195 -6.84 0.84 -9.42
CA ILE A 195 -6.12 0.92 -8.15
C ILE A 195 -6.99 1.55 -7.08
N PHE A 196 -7.04 0.89 -5.91
CA PHE A 196 -7.54 1.46 -4.67
C PHE A 196 -6.35 1.90 -3.80
N PHE A 197 -6.38 3.15 -3.36
CA PHE A 197 -5.39 3.73 -2.47
C PHE A 197 -6.01 3.95 -1.09
N SER A 198 -5.20 3.84 -0.05
CA SER A 198 -5.57 4.25 1.31
C SER A 198 -4.38 4.91 1.97
N ALA A 199 -4.58 6.04 2.62
CA ALA A 199 -3.54 6.71 3.41
C ALA A 199 -4.17 7.66 4.45
N ALA A 200 -3.38 8.07 5.44
CA ALA A 200 -3.83 8.99 6.47
C ALA A 200 -2.86 10.17 6.69
N ASP A 201 -3.37 11.34 7.07
CA ASP A 201 -2.62 12.59 7.26
C ASP A 201 -1.51 12.49 8.33
N ASP A 202 -1.67 11.58 9.28
CA ASP A 202 -0.71 11.26 10.35
C ASP A 202 0.38 10.27 9.92
N ASP A 203 0.43 9.91 8.63
CA ASP A 203 1.41 8.99 8.03
C ASP A 203 2.13 9.61 6.81
N GLU A 204 3.32 9.11 6.48
CA GLU A 204 4.11 9.58 5.33
C GLU A 204 3.73 8.85 4.01
N GLY A 205 4.15 9.39 2.86
CA GLY A 205 4.10 8.66 1.57
C GLY A 205 2.77 8.69 0.80
N GLN A 206 1.89 9.66 1.06
CA GLN A 206 0.50 9.66 0.59
C GLN A 206 0.27 10.04 -0.90
N TRP A 207 1.27 9.97 -1.79
CA TRP A 207 1.20 10.70 -3.08
C TRP A 207 1.00 9.81 -4.32
N LEU A 208 1.06 8.49 -4.18
CA LEU A 208 0.96 7.57 -5.33
C LEU A 208 -0.37 7.69 -6.10
N TYR A 209 -1.46 8.07 -5.42
CA TYR A 209 -2.76 8.26 -6.09
C TYR A 209 -2.70 9.35 -7.16
N ALA A 210 -1.80 10.32 -7.03
CA ALA A 210 -1.70 11.47 -7.93
C ALA A 210 -1.13 11.08 -9.30
N VAL A 211 -0.30 10.04 -9.37
CA VAL A 211 0.40 9.64 -10.61
C VAL A 211 -0.32 8.53 -11.40
N ALA A 212 -1.42 7.97 -10.87
CA ALA A 212 -2.16 6.90 -11.52
C ALA A 212 -3.39 7.45 -12.27
N PRO A 213 -3.43 7.43 -13.62
CA PRO A 213 -4.38 8.23 -14.40
C PRO A 213 -5.76 7.57 -14.59
N ASN A 214 -5.99 6.36 -14.06
CA ASN A 214 -7.27 5.67 -14.25
C ASN A 214 -8.39 6.43 -13.50
N PRO A 215 -9.42 6.94 -14.20
CA PRO A 215 -10.47 7.77 -13.60
C PRO A 215 -11.38 7.01 -12.64
N GLY A 216 -11.37 5.67 -12.67
CA GLY A 216 -12.10 4.82 -11.75
C GLY A 216 -11.32 4.44 -10.49
N ASN A 217 -10.08 4.92 -10.33
CA ASN A 217 -9.32 4.74 -9.10
C ASN A 217 -10.08 5.33 -7.91
N GLN A 218 -9.89 4.71 -6.75
CA GLN A 218 -10.49 5.14 -5.48
C GLN A 218 -9.40 5.45 -4.47
N PHE A 219 -9.66 6.43 -3.61
CA PHE A 219 -8.75 6.81 -2.54
C PHE A 219 -9.54 7.00 -1.26
N ALA A 220 -9.28 6.14 -0.27
CA ALA A 220 -9.72 6.31 1.09
C ALA A 220 -8.68 7.15 1.84
N HIS A 221 -8.99 8.44 2.00
CA HIS A 221 -8.14 9.37 2.73
C HIS A 221 -8.71 9.60 4.13
N TYR A 222 -7.83 9.60 5.12
CA TYR A 222 -8.20 9.77 6.52
C TYR A 222 -7.36 10.86 7.19
N ALA A 223 -7.94 11.60 8.13
CA ALA A 223 -7.17 12.57 8.92
C ALA A 223 -6.25 11.90 9.97
N THR A 224 -6.64 10.71 10.43
CA THR A 224 -5.87 9.90 11.39
C THR A 224 -6.19 8.45 11.08
N GLY A 225 -5.17 7.61 10.90
CA GLY A 225 -5.35 6.20 10.58
C GLY A 225 -4.13 5.33 10.83
N GLY A 226 -2.97 5.95 11.09
CA GLY A 226 -1.72 5.24 11.27
C GLY A 226 -1.18 4.57 10.00
N HIS A 227 -0.06 3.88 10.16
CA HIS A 227 0.71 3.35 9.04
C HIS A 227 0.28 1.95 8.59
N GLY A 228 -0.02 1.80 7.30
CA GLY A 228 -0.20 0.49 6.64
C GLY A 228 -1.42 -0.27 7.16
N THR A 229 -1.20 -1.46 7.73
CA THR A 229 -2.29 -2.33 8.23
C THR A 229 -2.90 -1.83 9.55
N VAL A 230 -2.27 -0.87 10.22
CA VAL A 230 -2.84 -0.19 11.40
C VAL A 230 -4.18 0.48 11.06
N MET A 231 -4.35 0.91 9.81
CA MET A 231 -5.60 1.50 9.32
C MET A 231 -6.83 0.60 9.53
N PHE A 232 -6.68 -0.73 9.54
CA PHE A 232 -7.80 -1.64 9.85
C PHE A 232 -8.27 -1.56 11.31
N GLN A 233 -7.39 -1.11 12.21
CA GLN A 233 -7.75 -0.92 13.61
C GLN A 233 -8.56 0.36 13.78
N GLU A 234 -8.13 1.44 13.14
CA GLU A 234 -8.77 2.75 13.20
C GLU A 234 -10.05 2.84 12.35
N HIS A 235 -10.05 2.22 11.17
CA HIS A 235 -11.11 2.32 10.16
C HIS A 235 -11.68 0.93 9.83
N LYS A 236 -12.65 0.48 10.64
CA LYS A 236 -13.23 -0.87 10.55
C LYS A 236 -13.93 -1.16 9.22
N GLU A 237 -14.37 -0.12 8.52
CA GLU A 237 -15.01 -0.22 7.20
C GLU A 237 -14.01 -0.48 6.07
N LEU A 238 -12.72 -0.20 6.27
CA LEU A 238 -11.70 -0.29 5.22
C LEU A 238 -11.59 -1.70 4.65
N ALA A 239 -11.62 -2.73 5.51
CA ALA A 239 -11.57 -4.13 5.06
C ALA A 239 -12.75 -4.48 4.14
N GLY A 240 -13.96 -4.01 4.48
CA GLY A 240 -15.15 -4.19 3.64
C GLY A 240 -15.04 -3.46 2.31
N THR A 241 -14.54 -2.22 2.33
CA THR A 241 -14.31 -1.43 1.12
C THR A 241 -13.31 -2.11 0.17
N ILE A 242 -12.23 -2.69 0.70
CA ILE A 242 -11.24 -3.44 -0.10
C ILE A 242 -11.85 -4.72 -0.70
N VAL A 243 -12.69 -5.43 0.06
CA VAL A 243 -13.42 -6.60 -0.47
C VAL A 243 -14.32 -6.19 -1.63
N ASP A 244 -15.11 -5.11 -1.47
CA ASP A 244 -15.98 -4.59 -2.52
C ASP A 244 -15.18 -4.17 -3.77
N TRP A 245 -14.02 -3.56 -3.57
CA TRP A 245 -13.11 -3.18 -4.64
C TRP A 245 -12.64 -4.38 -5.45
N PHE A 246 -12.11 -5.42 -4.80
CA PHE A 246 -11.63 -6.63 -5.50
C PHE A 246 -12.78 -7.42 -6.12
N VAL A 247 -13.92 -7.57 -5.43
CA VAL A 247 -15.12 -8.19 -6.02
C VAL A 247 -15.54 -7.46 -7.29
N THR A 248 -15.50 -6.13 -7.27
CA THR A 248 -15.86 -5.33 -8.45
C THR A 248 -14.85 -5.53 -9.58
N THR A 249 -13.57 -5.36 -9.30
CA THR A 249 -12.51 -5.29 -10.32
C THR A 249 -11.97 -6.64 -10.77
N LEU A 250 -12.26 -7.74 -10.05
CA LEU A 250 -11.81 -9.09 -10.39
C LEU A 250 -12.95 -10.07 -10.69
N ILE A 251 -14.15 -9.88 -10.11
CA ILE A 251 -15.30 -10.78 -10.34
C ILE A 251 -16.32 -10.15 -11.28
N LYS A 252 -16.83 -8.95 -10.95
CA LYS A 252 -17.95 -8.33 -11.69
C LYS A 252 -17.50 -7.74 -13.02
N THR A 253 -16.40 -6.99 -13.00
CA THR A 253 -15.83 -6.31 -14.18
C THR A 253 -14.31 -6.49 -14.18
N PRO A 254 -13.80 -7.69 -14.54
CA PRO A 254 -12.37 -7.98 -14.55
C PRO A 254 -11.54 -6.90 -15.25
N ALA A 255 -10.48 -6.43 -14.57
CA ALA A 255 -9.55 -5.40 -15.03
C ALA A 255 -10.17 -4.01 -15.31
N LYS A 256 -11.43 -3.78 -14.92
CA LYS A 256 -12.11 -2.50 -15.13
C LYS A 256 -12.51 -1.89 -13.79
N ALA A 257 -12.12 -0.64 -13.60
CA ALA A 257 -12.49 0.13 -12.44
C ALA A 257 -14.00 0.46 -12.50
N PRO A 258 -14.68 0.54 -11.35
CA PRO A 258 -16.05 1.04 -11.31
C PRO A 258 -16.12 2.48 -11.83
N THR A 259 -17.25 2.87 -12.41
CA THR A 259 -17.52 4.28 -12.70
C THR A 259 -17.49 5.06 -11.39
N ALA A 260 -16.50 5.93 -11.21
CA ALA A 260 -16.36 6.71 -9.99
C ALA A 260 -17.58 7.62 -9.80
N ARG A 261 -18.21 7.60 -8.61
CA ARG A 261 -19.29 8.56 -8.25
C ARG A 261 -18.79 10.00 -8.25
N LYS A 262 -17.50 10.18 -7.96
CA LYS A 262 -16.72 11.41 -8.10
C LYS A 262 -15.32 10.97 -8.50
N ALA A 263 -14.84 11.37 -9.67
CA ALA A 263 -13.46 11.12 -10.06
C ALA A 263 -12.55 11.68 -8.97
N LEU A 264 -11.51 10.94 -8.59
CA LEU A 264 -10.43 11.52 -7.79
C LEU A 264 -9.96 12.75 -8.55
N ALA A 265 -10.02 13.92 -7.89
CA ALA A 265 -9.40 15.10 -8.44
C ALA A 265 -7.92 14.77 -8.54
N VAL A 266 -7.42 14.57 -9.75
CA VAL A 266 -5.99 14.41 -9.98
C VAL A 266 -5.37 15.68 -9.44
N ASP A 267 -4.58 15.53 -8.37
CA ASP A 267 -3.77 16.62 -7.86
C ASP A 267 -2.66 16.86 -8.87
N SER A 268 -3.01 17.60 -9.93
CA SER A 268 -2.19 17.75 -11.12
C SER A 268 -0.86 18.42 -10.81
N GLU A 269 -0.81 19.25 -9.76
CA GLU A 269 0.42 19.84 -9.27
C GLU A 269 1.31 18.79 -8.59
N ARG A 270 0.79 18.02 -7.62
CA ARG A 270 1.55 16.94 -6.97
C ARG A 270 2.01 15.87 -7.96
N ALA A 271 1.14 15.48 -8.88
CA ALA A 271 1.46 14.53 -9.95
C ALA A 271 2.58 15.06 -10.86
N SER A 272 2.52 16.34 -11.23
CA SER A 272 3.54 16.99 -12.05
C SER A 272 4.88 17.07 -11.32
N ILE A 273 4.87 17.39 -10.01
CA ILE A 273 6.08 17.43 -9.18
C ILE A 273 6.74 16.05 -9.12
N LEU A 274 5.98 15.00 -8.78
CA LEU A 274 6.54 13.64 -8.72
C LEU A 274 7.15 13.22 -10.06
N ARG A 275 6.45 13.49 -11.18
CA ARG A 275 6.96 13.20 -12.52
C ARG A 275 8.25 13.98 -12.82
N LEU A 276 8.33 15.25 -12.44
CA LEU A 276 9.53 16.05 -12.67
C LEU A 276 10.71 15.55 -11.82
N LEU A 277 10.48 15.15 -10.57
CA LEU A 277 11.55 14.63 -9.72
C LEU A 277 12.19 13.35 -10.26
N ASP A 278 11.44 12.55 -11.03
CA ASP A 278 11.94 11.36 -11.71
C ASP A 278 12.76 11.66 -12.99
N GLU A 279 12.69 12.88 -13.52
CA GLU A 279 13.32 13.26 -14.78
C GLU A 279 14.66 14.00 -14.57
N PRO A 280 15.67 13.76 -15.42
CA PRO A 280 16.94 14.50 -15.35
C PRO A 280 16.74 16.02 -15.37
N GLY A 281 17.24 16.71 -14.34
CA GLY A 281 17.12 18.16 -14.20
C GLY A 281 15.75 18.66 -13.72
N GLY A 282 14.75 17.80 -13.54
CA GLY A 282 13.42 18.22 -13.12
C GLY A 282 13.37 18.75 -11.68
N ALA A 283 14.31 18.36 -10.80
CA ALA A 283 14.50 19.00 -9.49
C ALA A 283 14.73 20.52 -9.60
N ASN A 284 15.45 20.98 -10.63
CA ASN A 284 15.67 22.41 -10.86
C ASN A 284 14.39 23.12 -11.31
N GLU A 285 13.55 22.46 -12.12
CA GLU A 285 12.25 23.00 -12.51
C GLU A 285 11.32 23.10 -11.29
N VAL A 286 11.29 22.07 -10.44
CA VAL A 286 10.51 22.09 -9.20
C VAL A 286 11.02 23.19 -8.25
N ALA A 287 12.34 23.42 -8.18
CA ALA A 287 12.91 24.52 -7.42
C ALA A 287 12.43 25.89 -7.92
N GLN A 288 12.33 26.10 -9.24
CA GLN A 288 11.78 27.32 -9.81
C GLN A 288 10.30 27.49 -9.46
N LYS A 289 9.49 26.43 -9.55
CA LYS A 289 8.08 26.45 -9.14
C LYS A 289 7.93 26.84 -7.67
N LEU A 290 8.78 26.27 -6.79
CA LEU A 290 8.79 26.60 -5.37
C LEU A 290 9.16 28.07 -5.13
N ALA A 291 10.17 28.59 -5.83
CA ALA A 291 10.57 29.99 -5.74
C ALA A 291 9.43 30.93 -6.18
N ASP A 292 8.72 30.60 -7.26
CA ASP A 292 7.58 31.38 -7.75
C ASP A 292 6.37 31.31 -6.81
N ALA A 293 6.13 30.16 -6.17
CA ALA A 293 5.13 30.04 -5.11
C ALA A 293 5.51 30.93 -3.90
N ARG A 294 6.79 30.95 -3.53
CA ARG A 294 7.30 31.74 -2.39
C ARG A 294 7.31 33.25 -2.60
N LYS A 295 7.29 33.73 -3.85
CA LYS A 295 7.02 35.14 -4.15
C LYS A 295 5.63 35.58 -3.67
N ARG A 296 4.66 34.66 -3.62
CA ARG A 296 3.28 34.91 -3.20
C ARG A 296 3.05 34.56 -1.73
N ASP A 297 3.60 33.44 -1.28
CA ASP A 297 3.57 33.00 0.11
C ASP A 297 4.95 32.48 0.53
N PRO A 298 5.74 33.24 1.30
CA PRO A 298 7.08 32.84 1.73
C PRO A 298 7.15 31.49 2.46
N LYS A 299 6.03 31.01 3.03
CA LYS A 299 5.94 29.72 3.73
C LYS A 299 5.46 28.57 2.84
N SER A 300 5.23 28.83 1.55
CA SER A 300 4.73 27.82 0.62
C SER A 300 5.68 26.62 0.56
N THR A 301 5.07 25.44 0.65
CA THR A 301 5.68 24.13 0.40
C THR A 301 4.90 23.45 -0.72
N LEU A 302 5.59 22.97 -1.75
CA LEU A 302 4.97 22.29 -2.88
C LEU A 302 4.94 20.76 -2.75
N PHE A 303 5.71 20.23 -1.81
CA PHE A 303 5.92 18.81 -1.54
C PHE A 303 6.31 18.63 -0.08
N SER A 304 6.21 17.42 0.47
CA SER A 304 6.69 17.13 1.83
C SER A 304 8.20 16.86 1.84
N GLU A 305 8.85 17.08 2.99
CA GLU A 305 10.27 16.77 3.16
C GLU A 305 10.55 15.28 2.91
N GLY A 306 9.71 14.41 3.50
CA GLY A 306 9.86 12.96 3.44
C GLY A 306 9.79 12.40 2.02
N ILE A 307 8.85 12.86 1.18
CA ILE A 307 8.71 12.31 -0.18
C ILE A 307 9.91 12.65 -1.06
N VAL A 308 10.43 13.88 -0.99
CA VAL A 308 11.62 14.29 -1.75
C VAL A 308 12.87 13.61 -1.19
N ASN A 309 12.93 13.41 0.12
CA ASN A 309 14.00 12.65 0.74
C ASN A 309 14.05 11.22 0.19
N VAL A 310 12.92 10.51 0.19
CA VAL A 310 12.81 9.14 -0.35
C VAL A 310 13.28 9.09 -1.81
N ILE A 311 12.79 9.99 -2.67
CA ILE A 311 13.20 10.03 -4.08
C ILE A 311 14.71 10.31 -4.22
N GLY A 312 15.26 11.22 -3.40
CA GLY A 312 16.70 11.49 -3.40
C GLY A 312 17.54 10.25 -3.08
N TYR A 313 17.12 9.45 -2.09
CA TYR A 313 17.80 8.19 -1.76
C TYR A 313 17.60 7.10 -2.83
N GLU A 314 16.45 7.06 -3.51
CA GLU A 314 16.25 6.16 -4.66
C GLU A 314 17.25 6.45 -5.79
N HIS A 315 17.56 7.72 -6.05
CA HIS A 315 18.60 8.11 -7.01
C HIS A 315 20.01 7.73 -6.53
N ILE A 316 20.30 7.78 -5.22
CA ILE A 316 21.56 7.26 -4.67
C ILE A 316 21.65 5.75 -4.95
N GLN A 317 20.59 5.00 -4.65
CA GLN A 317 20.56 3.55 -4.78
C GLN A 317 20.65 3.08 -6.24
N SER A 318 20.08 3.83 -7.18
CA SER A 318 20.19 3.54 -8.61
C SER A 318 21.52 3.96 -9.24
N GLY A 319 22.38 4.65 -8.48
CA GLY A 319 23.66 5.17 -8.95
C GLY A 319 23.59 6.52 -9.66
N ASP A 320 22.41 7.14 -9.79
CA ASP A 320 22.27 8.53 -10.25
C ASP A 320 22.62 9.53 -9.13
N THR A 321 23.90 9.54 -8.77
CA THR A 321 24.40 10.40 -7.70
C THR A 321 24.28 11.89 -8.04
N LYS A 322 24.22 12.24 -9.33
CA LYS A 322 24.03 13.64 -9.76
C LYS A 322 22.59 14.09 -9.52
N GLY A 323 21.61 13.30 -9.96
CA GLY A 323 20.20 13.57 -9.70
C GLY A 323 19.90 13.59 -8.19
N ALA A 324 20.47 12.65 -7.43
CA ALA A 324 20.34 12.64 -5.97
C ALA A 324 20.79 13.95 -5.32
N VAL A 325 21.94 14.50 -5.72
CA VAL A 325 22.43 15.80 -5.23
C VAL A 325 21.46 16.93 -5.59
N GLU A 326 20.92 16.96 -6.81
CA GLU A 326 19.96 17.99 -7.25
C GLU A 326 18.65 17.92 -6.45
N ILE A 327 18.11 16.72 -6.24
CA ILE A 327 16.86 16.46 -5.51
C ILE A 327 17.02 16.80 -4.02
N LEU A 328 18.11 16.38 -3.38
CA LEU A 328 18.32 16.66 -1.95
C LEU A 328 18.69 18.14 -1.69
N LYS A 329 19.28 18.84 -2.66
CA LYS A 329 19.40 20.31 -2.62
C LYS A 329 18.04 21.01 -2.71
N LEU A 330 17.14 20.52 -3.54
CA LEU A 330 15.76 21.00 -3.57
C LEU A 330 15.08 20.80 -2.20
N ASN A 331 15.29 19.64 -1.56
CA ASN A 331 14.74 19.38 -0.23
C ASN A 331 15.27 20.37 0.81
N LEU A 332 16.59 20.61 0.82
CA LEU A 332 17.21 21.63 1.67
C LEU A 332 16.65 23.03 1.42
N THR A 333 16.40 23.38 0.16
CA THR A 333 15.79 24.68 -0.21
C THR A 333 14.38 24.80 0.36
N ALA A 334 13.62 23.71 0.37
CA ALA A 334 12.27 23.68 0.90
C ALA A 334 12.23 23.71 2.44
N TYR A 335 13.15 23.01 3.10
CA TYR A 335 13.14 22.75 4.54
C TYR A 335 14.46 23.11 5.24
N PRO A 336 14.91 24.37 5.18
CA PRO A 336 16.25 24.75 5.66
C PRO A 336 16.46 24.61 7.18
N ASP A 337 15.40 24.43 7.95
CA ASP A 337 15.42 24.30 9.42
C ASP A 337 15.48 22.85 9.91
N SER A 338 15.27 21.87 9.02
CA SER A 338 15.37 20.44 9.33
C SER A 338 16.84 20.00 9.27
N ALA A 339 17.34 19.33 10.31
CA ALA A 339 18.69 18.77 10.27
C ALA A 339 18.80 17.58 9.30
N ASN A 340 17.67 16.89 9.08
CA ASN A 340 17.59 15.73 8.20
C ASN A 340 17.98 16.06 6.75
N VAL A 341 17.56 17.21 6.22
CA VAL A 341 17.91 17.58 4.83
C VAL A 341 19.40 17.87 4.62
N TYR A 342 20.12 18.31 5.66
CA TYR A 342 21.58 18.46 5.60
C TYR A 342 22.27 17.09 5.64
N ASP A 343 21.76 16.18 6.46
CA ASP A 343 22.29 14.82 6.56
C ASP A 343 22.14 14.08 5.23
N SER A 344 20.94 14.10 4.66
CA SER A 344 20.64 13.46 3.38
C SER A 344 21.46 14.07 2.24
N LEU A 345 21.63 15.40 2.20
CA LEU A 345 22.47 16.02 1.17
C LEU A 345 23.96 15.65 1.36
N SER A 346 24.42 15.45 2.60
CA SER A 346 25.75 14.90 2.87
C SER A 346 25.90 13.48 2.30
N ASP A 347 24.87 12.62 2.42
CA ASP A 347 24.89 11.27 1.82
C ASP A 347 24.98 11.31 0.30
N ALA A 348 24.19 12.18 -0.36
CA ALA A 348 24.28 12.32 -1.81
C ALA A 348 25.65 12.84 -2.27
N TYR A 349 26.25 13.78 -1.55
CA TYR A 349 27.61 14.22 -1.86
C TYR A 349 28.64 13.11 -1.67
N LEU A 350 28.49 12.30 -0.62
CA LEU A 350 29.37 11.17 -0.37
C LEU A 350 29.26 10.14 -1.49
N ALA A 351 28.05 9.79 -1.89
CA ALA A 351 27.78 8.88 -3.01
C ALA A 351 28.36 9.43 -4.33
N ALA A 352 28.26 10.74 -4.56
CA ALA A 352 28.85 11.41 -5.73
C ALA A 352 30.39 11.58 -5.66
N GLY A 353 31.05 11.06 -4.62
CA GLY A 353 32.50 11.18 -4.41
C GLY A 353 32.98 12.58 -3.97
N GLN A 354 32.06 13.51 -3.68
CA GLN A 354 32.35 14.89 -3.28
C GLN A 354 32.62 14.98 -1.76
N LYS A 355 33.72 14.35 -1.33
CA LYS A 355 34.06 14.14 0.09
C LYS A 355 34.12 15.42 0.93
N ASP A 356 34.61 16.52 0.38
CA ASP A 356 34.70 17.79 1.11
C ASP A 356 33.32 18.40 1.39
N LEU A 357 32.42 18.34 0.40
CA LEU A 357 31.04 18.78 0.58
C LEU A 357 30.28 17.83 1.51
N ALA A 358 30.48 16.51 1.38
CA ALA A 358 29.91 15.55 2.31
C ALA A 358 30.31 15.87 3.77
N ARG A 359 31.58 16.15 4.02
CA ARG A 359 32.09 16.54 5.35
C ARG A 359 31.48 17.84 5.85
N GLU A 360 31.46 18.87 5.00
CA GLU A 360 30.87 20.18 5.34
C GLU A 360 29.40 20.04 5.74
N TYR A 361 28.61 19.29 4.97
CA TYR A 361 27.19 19.12 5.26
C TYR A 361 26.94 18.24 6.48
N ALA A 362 27.78 17.23 6.73
CA ALA A 362 27.69 16.45 7.98
C ALA A 362 27.99 17.31 9.22
N GLN A 363 28.91 18.27 9.13
CA GLN A 363 29.14 19.26 10.21
C GLN A 363 27.92 20.17 10.40
N LYS A 364 27.36 20.70 9.30
CA LYS A 364 26.12 21.51 9.32
C LYS A 364 24.94 20.75 9.93
N THR A 365 24.81 19.45 9.67
CA THR A 365 23.79 18.60 10.32
C THR A 365 23.89 18.67 11.83
N LEU A 366 25.10 18.51 12.39
CA LEU A 366 25.33 18.54 13.83
C LEU A 366 25.03 19.92 14.43
N GLU A 367 25.36 21.00 13.71
CA GLU A 367 25.00 22.37 14.11
C GLU A 367 23.48 22.58 14.10
N LYS A 368 22.79 22.10 13.06
CA LYS A 368 21.35 22.28 12.90
C LYS A 368 20.52 21.45 13.88
N LEU A 369 20.99 20.30 14.31
CA LEU A 369 20.31 19.47 15.32
C LEU A 369 20.01 20.22 16.63
N ALA A 370 20.83 21.23 16.98
CA ALA A 370 20.62 22.04 18.17
C ALA A 370 19.36 22.91 18.11
N THR A 371 18.97 23.34 16.90
CA THR A 371 17.85 24.27 16.67
C THR A 371 16.67 23.64 15.93
N ASP A 372 16.83 22.43 15.37
CA ASP A 372 15.78 21.68 14.69
C ASP A 372 14.62 21.39 15.66
N SER A 373 13.42 21.89 15.36
CA SER A 373 12.19 21.60 16.12
C SER A 373 11.25 20.64 15.41
N THR A 374 11.64 20.12 14.25
CA THR A 374 10.84 19.25 13.39
C THR A 374 11.01 17.76 13.71
N ALA A 375 12.14 17.39 14.32
CA ALA A 375 12.44 16.02 14.72
C ALA A 375 12.28 15.77 16.22
N ASP A 376 11.74 14.62 16.60
CA ASP A 376 11.73 14.14 17.98
C ASP A 376 13.13 13.68 18.47
N ALA A 377 13.24 13.27 19.73
CA ALA A 377 14.51 12.90 20.33
C ALA A 377 15.18 11.69 19.66
N ASP A 378 14.39 10.70 19.27
CA ASP A 378 14.89 9.46 18.66
C ASP A 378 15.36 9.74 17.23
N ARG A 379 14.57 10.49 16.46
CA ARG A 379 14.95 10.93 15.11
C ARG A 379 16.21 11.79 15.14
N LYS A 380 16.32 12.73 16.08
CA LYS A 380 17.55 13.53 16.29
C LYS A 380 18.76 12.66 16.61
N LYS A 381 18.58 11.59 17.39
CA LYS A 381 19.65 10.64 17.69
C LYS A 381 20.12 9.92 16.42
N LEU A 382 19.21 9.41 15.60
CA LEU A 382 19.55 8.74 14.34
C LEU A 382 20.31 9.66 13.38
N ILE A 383 19.85 10.90 13.21
CA ILE A 383 20.51 11.90 12.37
C ILE A 383 21.92 12.23 12.90
N ARG A 384 22.07 12.36 14.23
CA ARG A 384 23.38 12.61 14.86
C ARG A 384 24.36 11.47 14.61
N ASP A 385 23.90 10.24 14.82
CA ASP A 385 24.72 9.04 14.68
C ASP A 385 25.17 8.86 13.21
N SER A 386 24.26 9.10 12.25
CA SER A 386 24.53 9.12 10.81
C SER A 386 25.64 10.13 10.44
N ALA A 387 25.47 11.40 10.85
CA ALA A 387 26.45 12.45 10.58
C ALA A 387 27.82 12.16 11.22
N ALA A 388 27.84 11.71 12.48
CA ALA A 388 29.07 11.36 13.18
C ALA A 388 29.82 10.19 12.52
N GLN A 389 29.08 9.17 12.06
CA GLN A 389 29.66 8.04 11.33
C GLN A 389 30.30 8.50 10.01
N LYS A 390 29.63 9.37 9.25
CA LYS A 390 30.18 9.95 8.02
C LYS A 390 31.46 10.73 8.26
N LEU A 391 31.50 11.57 9.29
CA LEU A 391 32.71 12.33 9.64
C LEU A 391 33.87 11.40 10.01
N LYS A 392 33.59 10.34 10.78
CA LYS A 392 34.58 9.31 11.11
C LYS A 392 35.10 8.58 9.86
N GLN A 393 34.22 8.25 8.91
CA GLN A 393 34.59 7.61 7.65
C GLN A 393 35.46 8.51 6.76
N LEU A 394 35.19 9.81 6.75
CA LEU A 394 35.86 10.78 5.90
C LEU A 394 37.21 11.28 6.45
N GLY A 395 37.47 11.10 7.74
CA GLY A 395 38.69 11.58 8.40
C GLY A 395 38.87 13.11 8.36
N GLU A 396 40.02 13.57 8.86
CA GLU A 396 40.42 14.98 8.78
C GLU A 396 40.74 15.39 7.32
N LYS A 397 40.59 16.68 7.00
CA LYS A 397 41.06 17.21 5.71
C LYS A 397 42.59 17.04 5.66
N GLN A 398 43.09 16.38 4.63
CA GLN A 398 44.53 16.32 4.34
C GLN A 398 45.05 17.67 3.84
#